data_AF-A0A540KI88-F1
#
_entry.id   AF-A0A540KI88-F1
#
_cell.length_a   1.000
_cell.length_b   1.000
_cell.length_c   1.000
_cell.angle_alpha   90.00
_cell.angle_beta   90.00
_cell.angle_gamma   90.00
#
_symmetry.space_group_name_H-M   'P 1'
#
loop_
_entity.id
_entity.type
_entity.pdbx_description
1 polymer ?
#
loop_
_entity_poly.entity_id
_entity_poly.type
_entity_poly.pdbx_seq_one_letter_code
_entity_poly.pdbx_strand_id
1 'polypeptide(L)'
;MCYWMRVTHLVCLENLEEVTEYCRIPRLSSSGYIFSASLPPYLASAAITAIDVLEENPGLITKLKKNIAILWKGLSAIQGLSFASSPESRIVFLRLEKADSVNPFLSFSASLLLTVMVAVMQLLKEHSIFVVASKKSTLDKCRLPLGIRLFVSAGHT
;
A
#
# COMPACT_ATOMS: atom_id res chain seq x y z
N MET A 1 -4.69 14.81 -5.65
CA MET A 1 -5.29 13.78 -4.79
C MET A 1 -5.03 12.42 -5.45
N CYS A 2 -4.05 11.64 -4.97
CA CYS A 2 -3.61 10.42 -5.67
C CYS A 2 -4.45 9.21 -5.23
N TYR A 3 -5.37 8.77 -6.07
CA TYR A 3 -6.06 7.50 -5.89
C TYR A 3 -5.23 6.38 -6.52
N TRP A 4 -4.78 5.42 -5.71
CA TRP A 4 -4.18 4.19 -6.23
C TRP A 4 -5.28 3.29 -6.79
N MET A 5 -5.42 3.29 -8.11
CA MET A 5 -6.28 2.37 -8.85
C MET A 5 -5.46 1.19 -9.38
N ARG A 6 -6.06 0.01 -9.35
CA ARG A 6 -5.39 -1.24 -9.69
C ARG A 6 -5.45 -1.47 -11.20
N VAL A 7 -4.78 -0.59 -11.94
CA VAL A 7 -4.32 -0.89 -13.30
C VAL A 7 -2.80 -0.82 -13.24
N THR A 8 -2.11 -1.72 -13.92
CA THR A 8 -0.68 -2.03 -13.77
C THR A 8 0.29 -0.88 -14.06
N HIS A 9 -0.17 0.35 -14.22
CA HIS A 9 0.60 1.50 -14.66
C HIS A 9 0.33 2.76 -13.83
N LEU A 10 1.37 3.58 -13.68
CA LEU A 10 1.33 4.87 -12.98
C LEU A 10 1.03 5.98 -13.98
N VAL A 11 0.13 6.90 -13.60
CA VAL A 11 -0.16 8.12 -14.36
C VAL A 11 0.21 9.33 -13.49
N CYS A 12 0.97 10.26 -14.06
CA CYS A 12 1.23 11.57 -13.46
C CYS A 12 0.24 12.58 -14.04
N LEU A 13 -0.53 13.25 -13.17
CA LEU A 13 -1.45 14.33 -13.52
C LEU A 13 -0.89 15.64 -12.98
N GLU A 14 -0.75 16.64 -13.85
CA GLU A 14 -0.38 18.02 -13.52
C GLU A 14 -1.46 18.97 -14.07
N ASN A 15 -1.72 20.08 -13.37
CA ASN A 15 -2.74 21.04 -13.79
C ASN A 15 -2.32 21.74 -15.11
N LEU A 16 -3.24 21.73 -16.07
CA LEU A 16 -3.00 22.11 -17.47
C LEU A 16 -3.15 23.60 -17.79
N GLU A 17 -3.47 24.46 -16.81
CA GLU A 17 -3.73 25.88 -17.09
C GLU A 17 -2.48 26.70 -17.47
N GLU A 18 -1.25 26.16 -17.35
CA GLU A 18 -0.03 26.94 -17.59
C GLU A 18 1.09 26.20 -18.37
N VAL A 19 0.79 25.08 -19.05
CA VAL A 19 1.85 24.07 -19.32
C VAL A 19 1.73 23.36 -20.69
N THR A 20 1.36 24.03 -21.78
CA THR A 20 1.43 23.40 -23.12
C THR A 20 2.86 23.28 -23.68
N GLU A 21 3.80 24.08 -23.17
CA GLU A 21 5.21 24.05 -23.57
C GLU A 21 6.08 23.24 -22.59
N TYR A 22 5.85 23.39 -21.28
CA TYR A 22 6.66 22.74 -20.25
C TYR A 22 6.37 21.23 -20.12
N CYS A 23 5.17 20.75 -20.48
CA CYS A 23 4.83 19.31 -20.43
C CYS A 23 5.43 18.51 -21.61
N ARG A 24 5.86 19.19 -22.67
CA ARG A 24 6.51 18.56 -23.83
C ARG A 24 7.93 18.08 -23.50
N ILE A 25 8.65 18.84 -22.66
CA ILE A 25 10.03 18.57 -22.29
C ILE A 25 10.15 17.26 -21.49
N PRO A 26 9.36 16.98 -20.42
CA PRO A 26 9.39 15.71 -19.68
C PRO A 26 9.09 14.47 -20.53
N ARG A 27 8.19 14.58 -21.51
CA ARG A 27 7.88 13.46 -22.41
C ARG A 27 9.03 13.14 -23.37
N LEU A 28 9.78 14.16 -23.77
CA LEU A 28 10.94 14.06 -24.67
C LEU A 28 12.27 13.85 -23.92
N SER A 29 12.32 14.09 -22.61
CA SER A 29 13.52 13.90 -21.78
C SER A 29 13.47 12.67 -20.88
N SER A 30 12.30 12.06 -20.69
CA SER A 30 12.15 10.82 -19.93
C SER A 30 12.49 9.60 -20.79
N SER A 31 13.71 9.08 -20.61
CA SER A 31 14.15 7.84 -21.27
C SER A 31 13.21 6.66 -20.98
N GLY A 32 12.68 6.58 -19.76
CA GLY A 32 11.71 5.55 -19.38
C GLY A 32 10.37 5.65 -20.11
N TYR A 33 9.96 6.84 -20.56
CA TYR A 33 8.74 7.04 -21.34
C TYR A 33 8.97 6.77 -22.83
N ILE A 34 10.11 7.21 -23.38
CA ILE A 34 10.41 7.10 -24.82
C ILE A 34 10.83 5.68 -25.21
N PHE A 35 11.60 5.00 -24.36
CA PHE A 35 12.17 3.68 -24.65
C PHE A 35 11.38 2.53 -23.98
N SER A 36 10.10 2.73 -23.67
CA SER A 36 9.22 1.68 -23.16
C SER A 36 7.99 1.48 -24.04
N ALA A 37 7.40 0.29 -23.97
CA ALA A 37 6.16 0.00 -24.68
C ALA A 37 4.98 0.76 -24.06
N SER A 38 4.08 1.24 -24.91
CA SER A 38 2.84 1.89 -24.47
C SER A 38 1.92 0.91 -23.73
N LEU A 39 1.01 1.46 -22.94
CA LEU A 39 -0.04 0.70 -22.26
C LEU A 39 -0.90 -0.04 -23.30
N PRO A 40 -1.07 -1.38 -23.20
CA PRO A 40 -2.00 -2.11 -24.05
C PRO A 40 -3.41 -1.48 -24.02
N PRO A 41 -4.10 -1.35 -25.17
CA PRO A 41 -5.38 -0.62 -25.25
C PRO A 41 -6.46 -1.18 -24.33
N TYR A 42 -6.45 -2.50 -24.10
CA TYR A 42 -7.32 -3.17 -23.15
C TYR A 42 -7.14 -2.66 -21.71
N LEU A 43 -5.88 -2.51 -21.25
CA LEU A 43 -5.60 -2.00 -19.90
C LEU A 43 -5.94 -0.52 -19.78
N ALA A 44 -5.75 0.26 -20.84
CA ALA A 44 -6.16 1.66 -20.88
C ALA A 44 -7.68 1.80 -20.71
N SER A 45 -8.46 1.02 -21.46
CA SER A 45 -9.91 1.01 -21.35
C SER A 45 -10.37 0.56 -19.96
N ALA A 46 -9.77 -0.50 -19.40
CA ALA A 46 -10.09 -0.96 -18.05
C ALA A 46 -9.78 0.10 -16.98
N ALA A 47 -8.73 0.89 -17.14
CA ALA A 47 -8.42 2.00 -16.24
C ALA A 47 -9.48 3.09 -16.29
N ILE A 48 -9.86 3.50 -17.50
CA ILE A 48 -10.88 4.54 -17.71
C ILE A 48 -12.20 4.09 -17.08
N THR A 49 -12.67 2.89 -17.41
CA THR A 49 -13.91 2.35 -16.83
C THR A 49 -13.84 2.22 -15.31
N ALA A 50 -12.69 1.87 -14.74
CA ALA A 50 -12.55 1.84 -13.29
C ALA A 50 -12.69 3.24 -12.66
N ILE A 51 -12.21 4.30 -13.34
CA ILE A 51 -12.34 5.69 -12.89
C ILE A 51 -13.81 6.08 -12.94
N ASP A 52 -14.48 5.83 -14.06
CA ASP A 52 -15.90 6.12 -14.25
C ASP A 52 -16.74 5.47 -13.14
N VAL A 53 -16.51 4.19 -12.85
CA VAL A 53 -17.20 3.47 -11.76
C VAL A 53 -16.96 4.10 -10.39
N LEU A 54 -15.75 4.61 -10.13
CA LEU A 54 -15.41 5.25 -8.86
C LEU A 54 -16.11 6.62 -8.71
N GLU A 55 -16.24 7.37 -9.81
CA GLU A 55 -16.94 8.65 -9.85
C GLU A 55 -18.46 8.48 -9.72
N GLU A 56 -19.03 7.49 -10.42
CA GLU A 56 -20.46 7.15 -10.37
C GLU A 56 -20.88 6.62 -8.98
N ASN A 57 -19.98 5.96 -8.25
CA ASN A 57 -20.29 5.29 -6.98
C ASN A 57 -19.45 5.83 -5.81
N PRO A 58 -19.69 7.08 -5.34
CA PRO A 58 -18.97 7.66 -4.20
C PRO A 58 -19.17 6.86 -2.90
N GLY A 59 -20.25 6.06 -2.83
CA GLY A 59 -20.52 5.11 -1.75
C GLY A 59 -19.39 4.09 -1.52
N LEU A 60 -18.61 3.74 -2.54
CA LEU A 60 -17.47 2.82 -2.40
C LEU A 60 -16.37 3.40 -1.50
N ILE A 61 -16.11 4.71 -1.63
CA ILE A 61 -15.09 5.41 -0.82
C ILE A 61 -15.58 5.52 0.62
N THR A 62 -16.85 5.83 0.85
CA THR A 62 -17.40 5.94 2.20
C THR A 62 -17.44 4.57 2.90
N LYS A 63 -17.82 3.50 2.19
CA LYS A 63 -17.76 2.12 2.70
C LYS A 63 -16.33 1.73 3.06
N LEU A 64 -15.36 2.05 2.22
CA LEU A 64 -13.96 1.80 2.50
C LEU A 64 -13.47 2.53 3.76
N LYS A 65 -13.81 3.80 3.93
CA LYS A 65 -13.49 4.55 5.16
C LYS A 65 -14.10 3.92 6.40
N LYS A 66 -15.36 3.45 6.31
CA LYS A 66 -16.02 2.72 7.41
C LYS A 66 -15.28 1.42 7.76
N ASN A 67 -14.91 0.63 6.75
CA ASN A 67 -14.17 -0.62 6.94
C ASN A 67 -12.81 -0.37 7.61
N ILE A 68 -12.11 0.69 7.21
CA ILE A 68 -10.85 1.10 7.85
C ILE A 68 -11.10 1.43 9.33
N ALA A 69 -12.13 2.22 9.64
CA ALA A 69 -12.45 2.58 11.02
C ALA A 69 -12.77 1.35 11.90
N ILE A 70 -13.51 0.37 11.37
CA ILE A 70 -13.83 -0.88 12.07
C ILE A 70 -12.55 -1.66 12.36
N LEU A 71 -11.69 -1.83 11.35
CA LEU A 71 -10.42 -2.55 11.48
C LEU A 71 -9.48 -1.87 12.48
N TRP A 72 -9.39 -0.54 12.42
CA TRP A 72 -8.59 0.25 13.37
C TRP A 72 -9.09 0.09 14.80
N LYS A 73 -10.41 0.16 15.03
CA LYS A 73 -11.01 -0.06 16.36
C LYS A 73 -10.73 -1.48 16.87
N GLY A 74 -10.89 -2.50 16.02
CA GLY A 74 -10.62 -3.89 16.40
C GLY A 74 -9.17 -4.14 16.76
N LEU A 75 -8.24 -3.58 15.98
CA LEU A 75 -6.80 -3.75 16.20
C LEU A 75 -6.29 -2.90 17.38
N SER A 76 -6.90 -1.75 17.68
CA SER A 76 -6.55 -0.94 18.86
C SER A 76 -6.84 -1.62 20.20
N ALA A 77 -7.70 -2.65 20.21
CA ALA A 77 -8.02 -3.41 21.41
C ALA A 77 -6.94 -4.46 21.76
N ILE A 78 -6.01 -4.76 20.84
CA ILE A 78 -4.99 -5.79 21.01
C ILE A 78 -3.73 -5.17 21.60
N GLN A 79 -3.30 -5.68 22.76
CA GLN A 79 -2.06 -5.24 23.41
C GLN A 79 -0.82 -5.80 22.67
N GLY A 80 0.24 -4.99 22.55
CA GLY A 80 1.52 -5.39 21.93
C GLY A 80 1.67 -5.09 20.44
N LEU A 81 0.66 -4.46 19.81
CA LEU A 81 0.70 -3.98 18.43
C LEU A 81 0.53 -2.46 18.40
N SER A 82 1.41 -1.77 17.68
CA SER A 82 1.32 -0.33 17.45
C SER A 82 1.07 -0.01 15.97
N PHE A 83 0.35 1.06 15.68
CA PHE A 83 0.13 1.51 14.30
C PHE A 83 1.28 2.44 13.87
N ALA A 84 1.81 2.22 12.67
CA ALA A 84 2.78 3.13 12.05
C ALA A 84 2.19 3.93 10.86
N SER A 85 0.90 3.76 10.57
CA SER A 85 0.19 4.39 9.44
C SER A 85 -0.84 5.41 9.93
N SER A 86 -1.32 6.29 9.04
CA SER A 86 -2.44 7.20 9.34
C SER A 86 -3.79 6.48 9.32
N PRO A 87 -4.78 6.92 10.13
CA PRO A 87 -6.11 6.30 10.22
C PRO A 87 -6.96 6.45 8.95
N GLU A 88 -6.61 7.38 8.07
CA GLU A 88 -7.30 7.59 6.79
C GLU A 88 -6.73 6.73 5.65
N SER A 89 -5.55 6.14 5.87
CA SER A 89 -4.89 5.31 4.87
C SER A 89 -5.57 3.95 4.74
N ARG A 90 -5.77 3.51 3.49
CA ARG A 90 -6.23 2.15 3.15
C ARG A 90 -5.20 1.07 3.50
N ILE A 91 -3.94 1.50 3.67
CA ILE A 91 -2.82 0.65 4.05
C ILE A 91 -2.60 0.83 5.54
N VAL A 92 -2.89 -0.23 6.29
CA VAL A 92 -2.69 -0.27 7.74
C VAL A 92 -1.40 -1.03 8.02
N PHE A 93 -0.42 -0.32 8.59
CA PHE A 93 0.86 -0.92 8.96
C PHE A 93 0.89 -1.16 10.47
N LEU A 94 0.89 -2.44 10.84
CA LEU A 94 1.03 -2.89 12.21
C LEU A 94 2.50 -3.14 12.52
N ARG A 95 3.03 -2.44 13.53
CA ARG A 95 4.36 -2.63 14.08
C ARG A 95 4.28 -3.48 15.34
N LEU A 96 5.26 -4.37 15.51
CA LEU A 96 5.39 -5.20 16.70
C LEU A 96 6.15 -4.43 17.79
N GLU A 97 5.53 -4.20 18.95
CA GLU A 97 6.10 -3.36 20.03
C GLU A 97 7.34 -4.01 20.67
N LYS A 98 7.41 -5.35 20.69
CA LYS A 98 8.53 -6.12 21.23
C LYS A 98 9.88 -5.87 20.51
N ALA A 99 9.85 -5.28 19.31
CA ALA A 99 11.05 -4.99 18.53
C ALA A 99 11.79 -3.72 18.99
N ASP A 100 11.14 -2.82 19.74
CA ASP A 100 11.70 -1.50 20.08
C ASP A 100 12.39 -1.48 21.46
N SER A 101 12.11 -2.45 22.35
CA SER A 101 12.65 -2.49 23.73
C SER A 101 14.02 -3.18 23.87
N VAL A 102 14.48 -3.89 22.83
CA VAL A 102 15.77 -4.60 22.85
C VAL A 102 16.71 -3.99 21.81
N ASN A 103 17.85 -3.52 22.31
CA ASN A 103 18.96 -2.87 21.60
C ASN A 103 19.13 -3.32 20.13
N PRO A 104 19.32 -2.39 19.16
CA PRO A 104 19.23 -2.64 17.72
C PRO A 104 20.49 -3.30 17.09
N PHE A 105 21.15 -4.20 17.82
CA PHE A 105 22.37 -4.86 17.33
C PHE A 105 22.02 -6.15 16.57
N LEU A 106 21.85 -5.99 15.25
CA LEU A 106 22.06 -6.89 14.10
C LEU A 106 21.66 -8.39 14.11
N SER A 107 21.52 -9.09 15.24
CA SER A 107 21.21 -10.54 15.28
C SER A 107 19.73 -10.84 15.59
N PHE A 108 19.03 -9.93 16.26
CA PHE A 108 17.63 -10.12 16.69
C PHE A 108 16.59 -9.81 15.58
N SER A 109 17.00 -9.14 14.50
CA SER A 109 16.08 -8.75 13.42
C SER A 109 15.63 -9.92 12.55
N ALA A 110 16.52 -10.92 12.34
CA ALA A 110 16.23 -12.10 11.54
C ALA A 110 15.29 -13.06 12.25
N SER A 111 15.47 -13.28 13.56
CA SER A 111 14.58 -14.12 14.36
C SER A 111 13.18 -13.50 14.47
N LEU A 112 13.07 -12.19 14.69
CA LEU A 112 11.79 -11.49 14.67
C LEU A 112 11.10 -11.55 13.30
N LEU A 113 11.85 -11.41 12.20
CA LEU A 113 11.30 -11.54 10.86
C LEU A 113 10.74 -12.94 10.62
N LEU A 114 11.47 -13.99 11.02
CA LEU A 114 11.01 -15.36 10.94
C LEU A 114 9.73 -15.57 11.75
N THR A 115 9.66 -15.04 12.97
CA THR A 115 8.44 -15.11 13.80
C THR A 115 7.25 -14.42 13.12
N VAL A 116 7.45 -13.23 12.54
CA VAL A 116 6.40 -12.53 11.79
C VAL A 116 5.97 -13.34 10.56
N MET A 117 6.92 -13.93 9.82
CA MET A 117 6.60 -14.77 8.66
C MET A 117 5.84 -16.04 9.07
N VAL A 118 6.24 -16.70 10.14
CA VAL A 118 5.54 -17.89 10.68
C VAL A 118 4.12 -17.51 11.11
N ALA A 119 3.94 -16.40 11.83
CA ALA A 119 2.62 -15.91 12.23
C ALA A 119 1.73 -15.59 11.01
N VAL A 120 2.29 -14.98 9.96
CA VAL A 120 1.58 -14.72 8.69
C VAL A 120 1.16 -16.04 8.02
N MET A 121 2.04 -17.06 8.02
CA MET A 121 1.71 -18.37 7.47
C MET A 121 0.65 -19.11 8.29
N GLN A 122 0.67 -18.98 9.62
CA GLN A 122 -0.36 -19.53 10.50
C GLN A 122 -1.72 -18.85 10.25
N LEU A 123 -1.75 -17.52 10.16
CA LEU A 123 -2.97 -16.77 9.81
C LEU A 123 -3.57 -17.22 8.47
N LEU A 124 -2.71 -17.49 7.48
CA LEU A 124 -3.16 -18.01 6.19
C LEU A 124 -3.70 -19.44 6.31
N LYS A 125 -3.05 -20.32 7.07
CA LYS A 125 -3.43 -21.73 7.17
C LYS A 125 -4.66 -21.96 8.06
N GLU A 126 -4.74 -21.28 9.19
CA GLU A 126 -5.77 -21.49 10.22
C GLU A 126 -7.01 -20.64 9.99
N HIS A 127 -6.81 -19.39 9.56
CA HIS A 127 -7.90 -18.42 9.41
C HIS A 127 -8.19 -18.05 7.95
N SER A 128 -7.44 -18.59 6.97
CA SER A 128 -7.55 -18.21 5.54
C SER A 128 -7.37 -16.70 5.31
N ILE A 129 -6.66 -16.01 6.21
CA ILE A 129 -6.42 -14.56 6.12
C ILE A 129 -5.05 -14.35 5.48
N PHE A 130 -5.05 -13.71 4.31
CA PHE A 130 -3.81 -13.34 3.63
C PHE A 130 -3.32 -11.96 4.07
N VAL A 131 -2.17 -11.93 4.74
CA VAL A 131 -1.52 -10.70 5.21
C VAL A 131 -0.07 -10.63 4.73
N VAL A 132 0.48 -9.42 4.56
CA VAL A 132 1.81 -9.24 3.96
C VAL A 132 2.81 -8.80 5.02
N ALA A 133 3.84 -9.59 5.27
CA ALA A 133 4.94 -9.17 6.14
C ALA A 133 5.78 -8.04 5.50
N SER A 134 6.37 -7.18 6.34
CA SER A 134 7.37 -6.21 5.88
C SER A 134 8.63 -6.95 5.42
N LYS A 135 9.02 -6.74 4.15
CA LYS A 135 10.25 -7.29 3.57
C LYS A 135 11.32 -6.21 3.55
N LYS A 136 12.53 -6.54 3.98
CA LYS A 136 13.70 -5.67 3.90
C LYS A 136 14.60 -6.10 2.76
N SER A 137 15.08 -5.16 1.96
CA SER A 137 16.20 -5.42 1.06
C SER A 137 17.51 -5.28 1.82
N THR A 138 18.52 -6.07 1.46
CA THR A 138 19.90 -5.87 1.95
C THR A 138 20.51 -4.57 1.45
N LEU A 139 19.94 -4.00 0.38
CA LEU A 139 20.36 -2.71 -0.19
C LEU A 139 19.71 -1.50 0.48
N ASP A 140 18.66 -1.70 1.27
CA ASP A 140 17.97 -0.60 1.96
C ASP A 140 18.82 -0.10 3.13
N LYS A 141 19.38 1.09 3.00
CA LYS A 141 20.09 1.78 4.10
C LYS A 141 19.15 2.34 5.17
N CYS A 142 17.83 2.24 4.95
CA CYS A 142 16.80 2.80 5.82
C CYS A 142 16.35 1.80 6.89
N ARG A 143 16.23 2.27 8.14
CA ARG A 143 15.66 1.49 9.25
C ARG A 143 14.14 1.44 9.12
N LEU A 144 13.64 0.47 8.35
CA LEU A 144 12.21 0.23 8.24
C LEU A 144 11.69 -0.56 9.45
N PRO A 145 10.54 -0.17 10.04
CA PRO A 145 9.93 -0.93 11.13
C PRO A 145 9.54 -2.34 10.68
N LEU A 146 9.69 -3.32 11.58
CA LEU A 146 9.23 -4.68 11.36
C LEU A 146 7.75 -4.77 11.70
N GLY A 147 6.97 -5.43 10.85
CA GLY A 147 5.53 -5.37 10.96
C GLY A 147 4.77 -6.11 9.87
N ILE A 148 3.46 -6.04 9.95
CA ILE A 148 2.49 -6.65 9.03
C ILE A 148 1.73 -5.52 8.33
N ARG A 149 1.63 -5.63 7.01
CA ARG A 149 0.84 -4.75 6.15
C ARG A 149 -0.51 -5.40 5.87
N LEU A 150 -1.56 -4.66 6.19
CA LEU A 150 -2.95 -4.98 5.91
C LEU A 150 -3.48 -4.00 4.87
N PHE A 151 -4.23 -4.54 3.90
CA PHE A 151 -4.86 -3.75 2.85
C PHE A 151 -6.37 -3.85 2.98
N VAL A 152 -7.01 -2.72 3.27
CA VAL A 152 -8.46 -2.67 3.38
C VAL A 152 -9.07 -2.30 2.03
N SER A 153 -10.09 -3.06 1.65
CA SER A 153 -10.92 -2.83 0.46
C SER A 153 -12.38 -2.63 0.86
N ALA A 154 -13.16 -2.00 -0.03
CA ALA A 154 -14.60 -1.85 0.13
C ALA A 154 -15.37 -3.18 0.04
N GLY A 155 -14.71 -4.25 -0.43
CA GLY A 155 -15.28 -5.59 -0.54
C GLY A 155 -15.27 -6.39 0.77
N HIS A 156 -14.45 -6.01 1.75
CA HIS A 156 -14.48 -6.65 3.06
C HIS A 156 -15.80 -6.33 3.77
N THR A 157 -16.41 -7.34 4.37
CA THR A 157 -17.66 -7.30 5.13
C THR A 157 -17.42 -7.85 6.52
#